data_AF-A0A979E628-F1
#
_entry.id   AF-A0A979E628-F1
#
_cell.length_a   1.000
_cell.length_b   1.000
_cell.length_c   1.000
_cell.angle_alpha   90.00
_cell.angle_beta   90.00
_cell.angle_gamma   90.00
#
_symmetry.space_group_name_H-M   'P 1'
#
loop_
_entity.id
_entity.type
_entity.pdbx_description
1 polymer ?
#
loop_
_entity_poly.entity_id
_entity_poly.type
_entity_poly.pdbx_seq_one_letter_code
_entity_poly.pdbx_strand_id
1 'polypeptide(L)'
;MHWGCKWFLEEKLRNFKLCSSDVKFVRILVVGEVGAGKSSFINAVNNAFQEQITSGALVDGRSGTSFTKIYKTHHIKGKDGSRLPFVFSDVMGLDSADEQGAHVKDIISALKGFLEEGYKFNPVTPASENDYNYRTNPKVSDQTFCLLNIIPANRVSLMNQKLIQKMKAIREVASEYNLPQVIIMTKVDEACPLVKDDLRMVYTSKKIKEKVIV
;
A
#
# COMPACT_ATOMS: atom_id res chain seq x y z
N MET A 1 -5.03 -23.69 15.10
CA MET A 1 -6.23 -23.17 14.40
C MET A 1 -6.05 -23.40 12.91
N HIS A 2 -6.97 -24.11 12.25
CA HIS A 2 -7.16 -23.96 10.81
C HIS A 2 -7.41 -22.47 10.56
N TRP A 3 -6.66 -21.84 9.64
CA TRP A 3 -6.86 -20.44 9.26
C TRP A 3 -8.19 -20.27 8.51
N GLY A 4 -9.32 -20.46 9.20
CA GLY A 4 -10.69 -20.28 8.71
C GLY A 4 -10.95 -20.83 7.30
N CYS A 5 -11.96 -20.26 6.65
CA CYS A 5 -12.34 -20.54 5.27
C CYS A 5 -11.36 -19.88 4.26
N LYS A 6 -10.04 -20.03 4.44
CA LYS A 6 -9.02 -19.43 3.54
C LYS A 6 -9.31 -19.76 2.08
N TRP A 7 -9.51 -21.06 1.79
CA TRP A 7 -9.78 -21.53 0.44
C TRP A 7 -11.04 -20.88 -0.15
N PHE A 8 -12.12 -20.77 0.63
CA PHE A 8 -13.35 -20.10 0.21
C PHE A 8 -13.17 -18.60 -0.06
N LEU A 9 -12.42 -17.88 0.79
CA LEU A 9 -12.12 -16.47 0.58
C LEU A 9 -11.28 -16.26 -0.67
N GLU A 10 -10.27 -17.12 -0.86
CA GLU A 10 -9.40 -17.08 -2.03
C GLU A 10 -10.18 -17.37 -3.31
N GLU A 11 -11.02 -18.42 -3.32
CA GLU A 11 -11.90 -18.75 -4.43
C GLU A 11 -12.86 -17.60 -4.76
N LYS A 12 -13.46 -16.96 -3.74
CA LYS A 12 -14.34 -15.80 -3.93
C LYS A 12 -13.60 -14.61 -4.56
N LEU A 13 -12.36 -14.35 -4.17
CA LEU A 13 -11.54 -13.29 -4.76
C LEU A 13 -11.10 -13.64 -6.19
N ARG A 14 -10.80 -14.91 -6.48
CA ARG A 14 -10.45 -15.38 -7.82
C ARG A 14 -11.62 -15.26 -8.81
N ASN A 15 -12.83 -15.55 -8.34
CA ASN A 15 -14.05 -15.50 -9.14
C ASN A 15 -14.75 -14.13 -9.08
N PHE A 16 -14.15 -13.14 -8.41
CA PHE A 16 -14.71 -11.80 -8.31
C PHE A 16 -14.82 -11.16 -9.69
N LYS A 17 -15.99 -10.58 -10.00
CA LYS A 17 -16.24 -9.86 -11.24
C LYS A 17 -16.72 -8.46 -10.91
N LEU A 18 -16.23 -7.49 -11.67
CA LEU A 18 -16.69 -6.12 -11.58
C LEU A 18 -18.05 -5.99 -12.27
N CYS A 19 -18.97 -5.28 -11.61
CA CYS A 19 -20.31 -5.05 -12.15
C CYS A 19 -20.33 -3.96 -13.24
N SER A 20 -19.33 -3.06 -13.27
CA SER A 20 -19.22 -1.98 -14.24
C SER A 20 -18.27 -2.36 -15.38
N SER A 21 -18.68 -2.10 -16.63
CA SER A 21 -17.83 -2.25 -17.82
C SER A 21 -16.74 -1.18 -17.93
N ASP A 22 -16.92 -0.05 -17.26
CA ASP A 22 -16.03 1.12 -17.37
C ASP A 22 -14.80 0.98 -16.47
N VAL A 23 -14.87 0.10 -15.47
CA VAL A 23 -13.79 -0.16 -14.51
C VAL A 23 -13.23 -1.54 -14.77
N LYS A 24 -11.98 -1.61 -15.23
CA LYS A 24 -11.28 -2.88 -15.50
C LYS A 24 -10.63 -3.49 -14.24
N PHE A 25 -10.25 -2.64 -13.29
CA PHE A 25 -9.55 -3.04 -12.08
C PHE A 25 -9.98 -2.18 -10.89
N VAL A 26 -10.12 -2.81 -9.72
CA VAL A 26 -10.16 -2.13 -8.43
C VAL A 26 -8.72 -1.73 -8.09
N ARG A 27 -8.46 -0.42 -8.08
CA ARG A 27 -7.15 0.13 -7.74
C ARG A 27 -7.04 0.40 -6.24
N ILE A 28 -6.06 -0.23 -5.61
CA ILE A 28 -5.76 -0.09 -4.18
C ILE A 28 -4.45 0.68 -4.04
N LEU A 29 -4.49 1.87 -3.44
CA LEU A 29 -3.30 2.70 -3.25
C LEU A 29 -2.59 2.31 -1.95
N VAL A 30 -1.31 1.97 -2.04
CA VAL A 30 -0.52 1.52 -0.88
C VAL A 30 0.35 2.64 -0.37
N VAL A 31 0.02 3.21 0.78
CA VAL A 31 0.71 4.37 1.39
C VAL A 31 1.37 3.96 2.70
N GLY A 32 2.48 4.59 3.05
CA GLY A 32 3.23 4.30 4.27
C GLY A 32 4.63 4.87 4.23
N GLU A 33 5.27 4.90 5.39
CA GLU A 33 6.63 5.41 5.56
C GLU A 33 7.63 4.71 4.64
N VAL A 34 8.75 5.38 4.35
CA VAL A 34 9.95 4.72 3.82
C VAL A 34 10.33 3.53 4.72
N GLY A 35 10.58 2.37 4.10
CA GLY A 35 10.94 1.16 4.83
C GLY A 35 9.80 0.48 5.61
N ALA A 36 8.54 0.96 5.48
CA ALA A 36 7.37 0.32 6.10
C ALA A 36 7.03 -1.07 5.53
N GLY A 37 7.61 -1.46 4.39
CA GLY A 37 7.37 -2.76 3.75
C GLY A 37 6.23 -2.77 2.74
N LYS A 38 5.89 -1.63 2.13
CA LYS A 38 4.84 -1.51 1.09
C LYS A 38 5.06 -2.49 -0.08
N SER A 39 6.20 -2.40 -0.74
CA SER A 39 6.54 -3.23 -1.90
C SER A 39 6.66 -4.71 -1.52
N SER A 40 7.20 -5.01 -0.33
CA SER A 40 7.25 -6.38 0.23
C SER A 40 5.84 -6.96 0.45
N PHE A 41 4.91 -6.16 0.96
CA PHE A 41 3.52 -6.57 1.15
C PHE A 41 2.86 -6.88 -0.21
N ILE A 42 3.04 -6.01 -1.21
CA ILE A 42 2.50 -6.25 -2.56
C ILE A 42 3.06 -7.55 -3.16
N ASN A 43 4.35 -7.83 -2.99
CA ASN A 43 4.95 -9.10 -3.41
C ASN A 43 4.35 -10.30 -2.67
N ALA A 44 4.16 -10.19 -1.36
CA ALA A 44 3.56 -11.26 -0.56
C ALA A 44 2.14 -11.60 -1.04
N VAL A 45 1.33 -10.58 -1.34
CA VAL A 45 -0.03 -10.78 -1.90
C VAL A 45 0.05 -11.44 -3.28
N ASN A 46 0.91 -10.94 -4.17
CA ASN A 46 1.11 -11.56 -5.48
C ASN A 46 1.49 -13.03 -5.40
N ASN A 47 2.44 -13.37 -4.53
CA ASN A 47 2.93 -14.74 -4.36
C ASN A 47 1.85 -15.65 -3.78
N ALA A 48 1.00 -15.14 -2.88
CA ALA A 48 -0.14 -15.89 -2.35
C ALA A 48 -1.14 -16.27 -3.46
N PHE A 49 -1.41 -15.38 -4.41
CA PHE A 49 -2.35 -15.66 -5.52
C PHE A 49 -1.73 -16.47 -6.68
N GLN A 50 -0.41 -16.39 -6.87
CA GLN A 50 0.30 -17.16 -7.91
C GLN A 50 0.75 -18.55 -7.45
N GLU A 51 0.77 -18.83 -6.13
CA GLU A 51 1.36 -20.04 -5.53
C GLU A 51 2.85 -20.26 -5.89
N GLN A 52 3.54 -19.20 -6.30
CA GLN A 52 4.95 -19.21 -6.67
C GLN A 52 5.66 -17.99 -6.08
N ILE A 53 6.96 -18.12 -5.81
CA ILE A 53 7.77 -17.00 -5.32
C ILE A 53 8.16 -16.13 -6.51
N THR A 54 7.63 -14.91 -6.55
CA THR A 54 8.00 -13.88 -7.54
C THR A 54 8.51 -12.62 -6.84
N SER A 55 9.38 -11.86 -7.54
CA SER A 55 9.92 -10.58 -7.09
C SER A 55 9.58 -9.50 -8.11
N GLY A 56 8.32 -9.05 -8.13
CA GLY A 56 7.80 -8.08 -9.10
C GLY A 56 7.88 -6.62 -8.64
N ALA A 57 7.80 -6.39 -7.33
CA ALA A 57 8.07 -5.13 -6.67
C ALA A 57 9.51 -5.15 -6.13
N LEU A 58 10.29 -4.13 -6.49
CA LEU A 58 11.66 -4.03 -6.01
C LEU A 58 11.63 -3.69 -4.51
N VAL A 59 12.47 -4.37 -3.73
CA VAL A 59 12.54 -4.21 -2.27
C VAL A 59 13.99 -3.90 -1.90
N ASP A 60 14.23 -2.85 -1.14
CA ASP A 60 15.51 -2.63 -0.45
C ASP A 60 15.25 -2.48 1.06
N GLY A 61 16.04 -3.20 1.85
CA GLY A 61 15.96 -3.24 3.32
C GLY A 61 17.02 -2.38 4.01
N ARG A 62 17.88 -1.66 3.28
CA ARG A 62 19.08 -1.00 3.84
C ARG A 62 19.27 0.48 3.51
N SER A 63 18.54 1.06 2.55
CA SER A 63 18.66 2.49 2.24
C SER A 63 17.83 3.37 3.19
N GLY A 64 18.43 4.45 3.70
CA GLY A 64 17.75 5.50 4.47
C GLY A 64 16.88 6.44 3.63
N THR A 65 16.71 6.20 2.33
CA THR A 65 15.89 7.00 1.40
C THR A 65 14.86 6.12 0.68
N SER A 66 13.75 6.69 0.22
CA SER A 66 12.72 5.91 -0.50
C SER A 66 13.27 5.25 -1.76
N PHE A 67 13.24 3.92 -1.79
CA PHE A 67 13.61 3.13 -2.97
C PHE A 67 12.60 3.31 -4.10
N THR A 68 11.31 3.27 -3.79
CA THR A 68 10.24 3.55 -4.75
C THR A 68 10.29 5.04 -5.08
N LYS A 69 10.74 5.36 -6.29
CA LYS A 69 10.77 6.73 -6.84
C LYS A 69 9.81 6.91 -8.02
N ILE A 70 9.12 5.83 -8.41
CA ILE A 70 8.25 5.78 -9.57
C ILE A 70 6.90 5.23 -9.13
N TYR A 71 5.81 5.85 -9.57
CA TYR A 71 4.46 5.35 -9.42
C TYR A 71 4.28 4.09 -10.27
N LYS A 72 3.99 2.96 -9.61
CA LYS A 72 3.97 1.66 -10.27
C LYS A 72 2.70 0.88 -9.92
N THR A 73 2.04 0.35 -10.95
CA THR A 73 0.86 -0.49 -10.83
C THR A 73 1.25 -1.96 -10.86
N HIS A 74 1.00 -2.66 -9.77
CA HIS A 74 1.20 -4.09 -9.63
C HIS A 74 -0.10 -4.84 -9.87
N HIS A 75 -0.16 -5.57 -10.98
CA HIS A 75 -1.28 -6.45 -11.29
C HIS A 75 -1.18 -7.74 -10.48
N ILE A 76 -2.27 -8.08 -9.77
CA ILE A 76 -2.38 -9.39 -9.13
C ILE A 76 -2.67 -10.44 -10.20
N LYS A 77 -1.87 -11.50 -10.21
CA LYS A 77 -2.07 -12.63 -11.13
C LYS A 77 -2.56 -13.86 -10.39
N GLY A 78 -3.44 -14.61 -11.04
CA GLY A 78 -3.84 -15.94 -10.62
C GLY A 78 -2.77 -17.00 -10.92
N LYS A 79 -3.04 -18.24 -10.49
CA LYS A 79 -2.16 -19.40 -10.70
C LYS A 79 -1.94 -19.72 -12.18
N ASP A 80 -2.95 -19.47 -13.00
CA ASP A 80 -2.95 -19.64 -14.46
C ASP A 80 -2.30 -18.46 -15.21
N GLY A 81 -1.80 -17.45 -14.49
CA GLY A 81 -1.24 -16.23 -15.06
C GLY A 81 -2.28 -15.18 -15.47
N SER A 82 -3.58 -15.48 -15.31
CA SER A 82 -4.65 -14.50 -15.57
C SER A 82 -4.55 -13.31 -14.62
N ARG A 83 -4.98 -12.12 -15.06
CA ARG A 83 -5.01 -10.94 -14.20
C ARG A 83 -6.31 -10.93 -13.41
N LEU A 84 -6.20 -10.89 -12.09
CA LEU A 84 -7.33 -10.62 -11.22
C LEU A 84 -7.76 -9.15 -11.35
N PRO A 85 -9.03 -8.83 -11.08
CA PRO A 85 -9.56 -7.47 -11.21
C PRO A 85 -9.10 -6.53 -10.07
N PHE A 86 -7.94 -6.78 -9.48
CA PHE A 86 -7.35 -6.00 -8.41
C PHE A 86 -5.93 -5.60 -8.79
N VAL A 87 -5.60 -4.33 -8.54
CA VAL A 87 -4.24 -3.81 -8.75
C VAL A 87 -3.81 -3.00 -7.53
N PHE A 88 -2.54 -3.11 -7.17
CA PHE A 88 -1.93 -2.25 -6.15
C PHE A 88 -1.11 -1.15 -6.83
N SER A 89 -1.39 0.09 -6.49
CA SER A 89 -0.55 1.23 -6.86
C SER A 89 0.48 1.47 -5.75
N ASP A 90 1.76 1.23 -6.04
CA ASP A 90 2.87 1.52 -5.14
C ASP A 90 3.39 2.95 -5.39
N VAL A 91 3.63 3.68 -4.30
CA VAL A 91 4.08 5.07 -4.31
C VAL A 91 5.38 5.22 -3.52
N MET A 92 6.05 6.35 -3.75
CA MET A 92 7.18 6.75 -2.91
C MET A 92 6.76 6.82 -1.44
N GLY A 93 7.65 6.38 -0.54
CA GLY A 93 7.36 6.38 0.89
C GLY A 93 7.27 7.79 1.47
N LEU A 94 6.44 7.94 2.49
CA LEU A 94 6.40 9.17 3.29
C LEU A 94 7.64 9.26 4.18
N ASP A 95 8.12 10.47 4.39
CA ASP A 95 9.21 10.75 5.34
C ASP A 95 8.83 11.94 6.24
N SER A 96 9.41 11.95 7.44
CA SER A 96 9.29 13.05 8.40
C SER A 96 10.18 14.24 8.06
N ALA A 97 11.35 13.98 7.43
CA ALA A 97 12.19 15.01 6.87
C ALA A 97 11.53 15.56 5.61
N ASP A 98 11.54 16.88 5.51
CA ASP A 98 11.19 17.55 4.27
C ASP A 98 12.25 17.17 3.21
N GLU A 99 11.83 16.97 1.96
CA GLU A 99 12.71 16.60 0.85
C GLU A 99 13.28 15.17 0.82
N GLN A 100 12.76 14.23 1.62
CA GLN A 100 13.22 12.82 1.60
C GLN A 100 12.15 11.78 1.21
N GLY A 101 10.89 12.19 1.15
CA GLY A 101 9.74 11.32 0.87
C GLY A 101 8.72 11.97 -0.05
N ALA A 102 7.65 11.23 -0.35
CA ALA A 102 6.53 11.75 -1.14
C ALA A 102 5.86 12.94 -0.44
N HIS A 103 5.43 13.92 -1.22
CA HIS A 103 4.56 14.97 -0.69
C HIS A 103 3.14 14.43 -0.50
N VAL A 104 2.41 15.00 0.47
CA VAL A 104 0.98 14.70 0.68
C VAL A 104 0.18 14.97 -0.60
N LYS A 105 0.53 16.04 -1.33
CA LYS A 105 -0.11 16.38 -2.61
C LYS A 105 0.06 15.27 -3.65
N ASP A 106 1.23 14.65 -3.74
CA ASP A 106 1.48 13.55 -4.69
C ASP A 106 0.57 12.36 -4.39
N ILE A 107 0.41 12.02 -3.12
CA ILE A 107 -0.47 10.93 -2.70
C ILE A 107 -1.94 11.27 -2.99
N ILE A 108 -2.35 12.52 -2.77
CA ILE A 108 -3.69 12.99 -3.11
C ILE A 108 -3.91 12.94 -4.64
N SER A 109 -2.92 13.32 -5.44
CA SER A 109 -2.97 13.20 -6.90
C SER A 109 -3.10 11.73 -7.32
N ALA A 110 -2.39 10.82 -6.67
CA ALA A 110 -2.53 9.37 -6.90
C ALA A 110 -3.93 8.85 -6.51
N LEU A 111 -4.46 9.28 -5.36
CA LEU A 111 -5.82 8.92 -4.90
C LEU A 111 -6.87 9.31 -5.94
N LYS A 112 -6.77 10.52 -6.49
CA LYS A 112 -7.70 11.07 -7.48
C LYS A 112 -7.46 10.57 -8.91
N GLY A 113 -6.44 9.72 -9.13
CA GLY A 113 -6.15 9.12 -10.43
C GLY A 113 -5.38 10.02 -11.39
N PHE A 114 -4.76 11.10 -10.90
CA PHE A 114 -3.98 12.02 -11.73
C PHE A 114 -2.56 11.50 -12.05
N LEU A 115 -2.03 10.53 -11.31
CA LEU A 115 -0.70 9.98 -11.60
C LEU A 115 -0.81 8.77 -12.54
N GLU A 116 -0.03 8.79 -13.61
CA GLU A 116 0.07 7.68 -14.57
C GLU A 116 1.23 6.74 -14.25
N GLU A 117 1.15 5.50 -14.80
CA GLU A 117 2.22 4.52 -14.70
C GLU A 117 3.55 5.14 -15.14
N GLY A 118 4.59 5.03 -14.32
CA GLY A 118 5.88 5.61 -14.63
C GLY A 118 6.06 7.06 -14.17
N TYR A 119 5.08 7.69 -13.51
CA TYR A 119 5.27 9.01 -12.89
C TYR A 119 6.46 8.99 -11.92
N LYS A 120 7.38 9.94 -12.06
CA LYS A 120 8.60 10.01 -11.25
C LYS A 120 8.40 11.03 -10.13
N PHE A 121 8.41 10.55 -8.88
CA PHE A 121 8.28 11.42 -7.73
C PHE A 121 9.52 12.31 -7.57
N ASN A 122 9.28 13.57 -7.24
CA ASN A 122 10.31 14.52 -6.82
C ASN A 122 10.09 14.84 -5.34
N PRO A 123 11.05 14.54 -4.45
CA PRO A 123 10.88 14.83 -3.04
C PRO A 123 10.97 16.33 -2.71
N VAL A 124 11.51 17.16 -3.61
CA VAL A 124 11.69 18.61 -3.40
C VAL A 124 10.44 19.39 -3.80
N THR A 125 9.77 18.98 -4.89
CA THR A 125 8.61 19.67 -5.42
C THR A 125 7.45 18.70 -5.63
N PRO A 126 6.23 19.06 -5.20
CA PRO A 126 5.09 18.18 -5.37
C PRO A 126 4.62 18.13 -6.82
N ALA A 127 3.85 17.10 -7.14
CA ALA A 127 3.29 16.85 -8.45
C ALA A 127 2.51 18.05 -9.01
N SER A 128 2.72 18.29 -10.29
CA SER A 128 2.11 19.39 -11.04
C SER A 128 1.52 18.90 -12.36
N GLU A 129 0.53 19.63 -12.87
CA GLU A 129 -0.10 19.33 -14.16
C GLU A 129 0.85 19.44 -15.36
N ASN A 130 1.98 20.12 -15.19
CA ASN A 130 3.03 20.24 -16.21
C ASN A 130 4.02 19.07 -16.18
N ASP A 131 3.94 18.19 -15.18
CA ASP A 131 4.86 17.07 -15.05
C ASP A 131 4.54 16.00 -16.09
N TYR A 132 5.59 15.34 -16.59
CA TYR A 132 5.43 14.16 -17.42
C TYR A 132 4.72 13.03 -16.63
N ASN A 133 3.80 12.32 -17.27
CA ASN A 133 2.94 11.29 -16.66
C ASN A 133 1.97 11.85 -15.57
N TYR A 134 1.67 13.14 -15.60
CA TYR A 134 0.53 13.72 -14.89
C TYR A 134 -0.67 13.83 -15.84
N ARG A 135 -1.78 13.21 -15.45
CA ARG A 135 -3.04 13.22 -16.19
C ARG A 135 -3.84 14.48 -15.85
N THR A 136 -4.50 15.07 -16.83
CA THR A 136 -5.34 16.27 -16.62
C THR A 136 -6.80 15.94 -16.30
N ASN A 137 -7.35 14.88 -16.88
CA ASN A 137 -8.76 14.50 -16.71
C ASN A 137 -8.90 12.99 -16.39
N PRO A 138 -8.79 12.59 -15.11
CA PRO A 138 -8.85 11.19 -14.71
C PRO A 138 -10.26 10.63 -14.81
N LYS A 139 -10.38 9.41 -15.32
CA LYS A 139 -11.64 8.65 -15.35
C LYS A 139 -11.83 7.90 -14.03
N VAL A 140 -13.05 7.42 -13.80
CA VAL A 140 -13.36 6.58 -12.63
C VAL A 140 -12.45 5.34 -12.55
N SER A 141 -12.08 4.74 -13.69
CA SER A 141 -11.15 3.60 -13.77
C SER A 141 -9.73 3.88 -13.27
N ASP A 142 -9.39 5.17 -13.16
CA ASP A 142 -8.04 5.63 -12.82
C ASP A 142 -7.92 6.00 -11.34
N GLN A 143 -9.07 6.28 -10.72
CA GLN A 143 -9.18 6.63 -9.32
C GLN A 143 -8.89 5.44 -8.41
N THR A 144 -8.46 5.75 -7.20
CA THR A 144 -8.29 4.76 -6.15
C THR A 144 -9.64 4.37 -5.57
N PHE A 145 -9.87 3.08 -5.37
CA PHE A 145 -11.07 2.53 -4.75
C PHE A 145 -10.88 2.14 -3.29
N CYS A 146 -9.63 2.01 -2.82
CA CYS A 146 -9.30 1.69 -1.44
C CYS A 146 -7.92 2.26 -1.09
N LEU A 147 -7.83 2.94 0.05
CA LEU A 147 -6.56 3.39 0.61
C LEU A 147 -6.04 2.34 1.60
N LEU A 148 -4.86 1.81 1.32
CA LEU A 148 -4.17 0.86 2.18
C LEU A 148 -2.97 1.54 2.87
N ASN A 149 -3.07 1.73 4.18
CA ASN A 149 -1.99 2.30 4.99
C ASN A 149 -1.13 1.20 5.61
N ILE A 150 0.15 1.17 5.27
CA ILE A 150 1.15 0.24 5.79
C ILE A 150 1.91 0.92 6.93
N ILE A 151 1.83 0.33 8.12
CA ILE A 151 2.47 0.85 9.34
C ILE A 151 3.41 -0.21 9.93
N PRO A 152 4.72 0.07 10.08
CA PRO A 152 5.64 -0.88 10.66
C PRO A 152 5.47 -0.96 12.19
N ALA A 153 5.12 -2.13 12.71
CA ALA A 153 4.89 -2.37 14.14
C ALA A 153 6.12 -2.01 14.98
N ASN A 154 7.33 -2.27 14.51
CA ASN A 154 8.54 -1.97 15.26
C ASN A 154 8.80 -0.46 15.44
N ARG A 155 8.18 0.39 14.61
CA ARG A 155 8.37 1.86 14.64
C ARG A 155 7.10 2.66 14.89
N VAL A 156 5.92 2.04 14.93
CA VAL A 156 4.64 2.74 15.14
C VAL A 156 4.64 3.66 16.38
N SER A 157 5.25 3.21 17.48
CA SER A 157 5.36 4.00 18.71
C SER A 157 6.39 5.14 18.64
N LEU A 158 7.24 5.15 17.62
CA LEU A 158 8.30 6.13 17.37
C LEU A 158 7.95 7.04 16.18
N MET A 159 6.73 6.94 15.64
CA MET A 159 6.33 7.73 14.48
C MET A 159 6.36 9.21 14.82
N ASN A 160 7.07 9.95 13.98
CA ASN A 160 7.19 11.40 14.11
C ASN A 160 5.81 12.07 13.91
N GLN A 161 5.51 13.11 14.71
CA GLN A 161 4.25 13.85 14.61
C GLN A 161 4.00 14.43 13.21
N LYS A 162 5.04 14.89 12.49
CA LYS A 162 4.94 15.32 11.09
C LYS A 162 4.44 14.20 10.18
N LEU A 163 4.95 12.98 10.36
CA LEU A 163 4.53 11.82 9.57
C LEU A 163 3.07 11.45 9.87
N ILE A 164 2.68 11.47 11.15
CA ILE A 164 1.29 11.26 11.58
C ILE A 164 0.37 12.29 10.94
N GLN A 165 0.77 13.57 10.91
CA GLN A 165 0.01 14.64 10.25
C GLN A 165 -0.12 14.41 8.73
N LYS A 166 0.96 14.01 8.04
CA LYS A 166 0.92 13.68 6.61
C LYS A 166 -0.08 12.54 6.34
N MET A 167 -0.02 11.46 7.12
CA MET A 167 -0.97 10.35 7.00
C MET A 167 -2.40 10.76 7.33
N LYS A 168 -2.60 11.60 8.35
CA LYS A 168 -3.93 12.14 8.71
C LYS A 168 -4.53 12.95 7.57
N ALA A 169 -3.78 13.87 6.97
CA ALA A 169 -4.24 14.67 5.84
C ALA A 169 -4.66 13.79 4.63
N ILE A 170 -3.89 12.74 4.34
CA ILE A 170 -4.23 11.79 3.27
C ILE A 170 -5.53 11.03 3.58
N ARG A 171 -5.69 10.58 4.84
CA ARG A 171 -6.90 9.87 5.30
C ARG A 171 -8.14 10.76 5.34
N GLU A 172 -8.00 12.04 5.68
CA GLU A 172 -9.08 13.02 5.66
C GLU A 172 -9.62 13.17 4.23
N VAL A 173 -8.73 13.41 3.25
CA VAL A 173 -9.14 13.46 1.84
C VAL A 173 -9.75 12.13 1.38
N ALA A 174 -9.17 10.98 1.74
CA ALA A 174 -9.78 9.69 1.41
C ALA A 174 -11.21 9.54 1.99
N SER A 175 -11.46 10.10 3.18
CA SER A 175 -12.78 10.10 3.82
C SER A 175 -13.78 11.00 3.09
N GLU A 176 -13.35 12.18 2.63
CA GLU A 176 -14.18 13.09 1.83
C GLU A 176 -14.67 12.42 0.53
N TYR A 177 -13.86 11.54 -0.04
CA TYR A 177 -14.20 10.75 -1.23
C TYR A 177 -14.91 9.42 -0.89
N ASN A 178 -15.28 9.19 0.37
CA ASN A 178 -15.90 7.96 0.87
C ASN A 178 -15.10 6.69 0.51
N LEU A 179 -13.77 6.80 0.45
CA LEU A 179 -12.92 5.66 0.16
C LEU A 179 -12.79 4.76 1.39
N PRO A 180 -13.00 3.45 1.25
CA PRO A 180 -12.59 2.47 2.24
C PRO A 180 -11.10 2.64 2.59
N GLN A 181 -10.80 2.61 3.88
CA GLN A 181 -9.44 2.74 4.39
C GLN A 181 -9.10 1.51 5.22
N VAL A 182 -7.97 0.88 4.91
CA VAL A 182 -7.48 -0.30 5.60
C VAL A 182 -6.09 0.01 6.14
N ILE A 183 -5.83 -0.40 7.38
CA ILE A 183 -4.50 -0.31 7.99
C ILE A 183 -3.94 -1.73 8.10
N ILE A 184 -2.73 -1.93 7.60
CA ILE A 184 -1.97 -3.17 7.77
C ILE A 184 -0.72 -2.87 8.55
N MET A 185 -0.56 -3.61 9.65
CA MET A 185 0.64 -3.54 10.47
C MET A 185 1.65 -4.58 10.00
N THR A 186 2.84 -4.12 9.58
CA THR A 186 3.95 -4.96 9.11
C THR A 186 5.03 -5.10 10.19
N LYS A 187 6.04 -5.94 9.97
CA LYS A 187 7.20 -6.09 10.89
C LYS A 187 6.80 -6.40 12.35
N VAL A 188 5.72 -7.17 12.51
CA VAL A 188 5.18 -7.56 13.82
C VAL A 188 6.12 -8.50 14.58
N ASP A 189 6.89 -9.29 13.83
CA ASP A 189 7.99 -10.13 14.29
C ASP A 189 9.14 -9.30 14.87
N GLU A 190 9.48 -8.17 14.27
CA GLU A 190 10.49 -7.27 14.82
C GLU A 190 10.01 -6.54 16.09
N ALA A 191 8.69 -6.44 16.30
CA ALA A 191 8.12 -5.74 17.44
C ALA A 191 8.02 -6.59 18.71
N CYS A 192 7.89 -7.92 18.60
CA CYS A 192 7.64 -8.81 19.73
C CYS A 192 8.39 -10.15 19.58
N PRO A 193 9.26 -10.54 20.52
CA PRO A 193 9.98 -11.82 20.47
C PRO A 193 9.05 -13.03 20.36
N LEU A 194 7.92 -13.04 21.07
CA LEU A 194 6.93 -14.12 20.96
C LEU A 194 6.38 -14.28 19.53
N VAL A 195 6.23 -13.17 18.81
CA VAL A 195 5.75 -13.17 17.42
C VAL A 195 6.89 -13.52 16.46
N LYS A 196 8.11 -13.13 16.78
CA LYS A 196 9.32 -13.54 16.05
C LYS A 196 9.49 -15.05 16.07
N ASP A 197 9.29 -15.67 17.23
CA ASP A 197 9.43 -17.11 17.42
C ASP A 197 8.25 -17.87 16.81
N ASP A 198 7.03 -17.32 16.92
CA ASP A 198 5.84 -17.88 16.30
C ASP A 198 4.88 -16.78 15.81
N LEU A 199 4.80 -16.59 14.49
CA LEU A 199 3.90 -15.61 13.85
C LEU A 199 2.42 -15.85 14.18
N ARG A 200 2.04 -17.04 14.65
CA ARG A 200 0.66 -17.32 15.10
C ARG A 200 0.31 -16.56 16.38
N MET A 201 1.31 -16.06 17.10
CA MET A 201 1.14 -15.31 18.34
C MET A 201 0.81 -13.82 18.12
N VAL A 202 0.67 -13.36 16.87
CA VAL A 202 0.30 -11.97 16.55
C VAL A 202 -0.96 -11.52 17.30
N TYR A 203 -2.00 -12.34 17.30
CA TYR A 203 -3.31 -11.99 17.89
C TYR A 203 -3.39 -12.25 19.40
N THR A 204 -2.41 -12.95 19.98
CA THR A 204 -2.33 -13.22 21.42
C THR A 204 -1.33 -12.30 22.13
N SER A 205 -0.41 -11.69 21.37
CA SER A 205 0.60 -10.78 21.91
C SER A 205 -0.02 -9.47 22.40
N LYS A 206 0.04 -9.24 23.72
CA LYS A 206 -0.36 -7.98 24.35
C LYS A 206 0.40 -6.78 23.75
N LYS A 207 1.69 -6.96 23.48
CA LYS A 207 2.55 -5.91 22.90
C LYS A 207 2.12 -5.49 21.49
N ILE A 208 1.63 -6.43 20.68
CA ILE A 208 1.05 -6.10 19.37
C ILE A 208 -0.31 -5.44 19.55
N LYS A 209 -1.17 -5.96 20.44
CA LYS A 209 -2.48 -5.37 20.72
C LYS A 209 -2.39 -3.90 21.15
N GLU A 210 -1.45 -3.54 22.02
CA GLU A 210 -1.22 -2.16 22.46
C GLU A 210 -0.84 -1.22 21.29
N LYS A 211 -0.20 -1.75 20.25
CA LYS A 211 0.20 -0.98 19.06
C LYS A 211 -0.91 -0.74 18.06
N VAL A 212 -2.00 -1.53 18.12
CA VAL A 212 -3.17 -1.40 17.22
C VAL A 212 -4.09 -0.24 17.65
N ILE A 213 -3.94 0.27 18.89
CA ILE A 213 -4.80 1.31 19.47
C ILE A 213 -4.31 2.73 19.10
N VAL A 214 -3.36 2.87 18.17
CA VAL A 214 -2.78 4.16 17.73
C VAL A 214 -3.55 4.77 16.56
#